data_AF-A0A484MZ48-F1
#
_entry.id   AF-A0A484MZ48-F1
#
_cell.length_a   1.000
_cell.length_b   1.000
_cell.length_c   1.000
_cell.angle_alpha   90.00
_cell.angle_beta   90.00
_cell.angle_gamma   90.00
#
_symmetry.space_group_name_H-M   'P 1'
#
loop_
_entity.id
_entity.type
_entity.pdbx_description
1 polymer ?
#
loop_
_entity_poly.entity_id
_entity_poly.type
_entity_poly.pdbx_seq_one_letter_code
_entity_poly.pdbx_strand_id
1 'polypeptide(L)'
;MASSCRCSPVQSCHSSVPSTHPPSLVVFSGGTAFNCVAEELKNFTTRVAHVLPVSDDGGSTSEIVRVLGGPAVGDIRSRCLRLSDQSTSEALAVRTLLGHRLPLDAQKAKLEWYDIVEGNHELWKGVSKPYRETIRAFLVYFQNQILRRSEDSFCFSNGRMVPLYVDRMKYLIQQMDAWNL
;
A
#
# COMPACT_ATOMS: atom_id res chain seq x y z
N MET A 1 -32.28 -6.21 54.75
CA MET A 1 -31.83 -7.47 54.12
C MET A 1 -30.65 -7.14 53.22
N ALA A 2 -29.43 -7.26 53.74
CA ALA A 2 -28.20 -7.02 52.99
C ALA A 2 -27.73 -8.36 52.41
N SER A 3 -27.61 -8.45 51.08
CA SER A 3 -27.08 -9.63 50.40
C SER A 3 -25.57 -9.47 50.22
N SER A 4 -24.82 -10.35 50.86
CA SER A 4 -23.35 -10.40 50.82
C SER A 4 -22.89 -11.07 49.51
N CYS A 5 -22.48 -10.29 48.52
CA CYS A 5 -21.75 -10.82 47.37
C CYS A 5 -20.29 -11.11 47.76
N ARG A 6 -19.95 -12.38 47.91
CA ARG A 6 -18.56 -12.84 48.05
C ARG A 6 -17.90 -12.83 46.67
N CYS A 7 -16.95 -11.93 46.44
CA CYS A 7 -16.03 -12.06 45.31
C CYS A 7 -14.96 -13.10 45.66
N SER A 8 -14.92 -14.20 44.91
CA SER A 8 -13.79 -15.14 44.93
C SER A 8 -12.55 -14.47 44.32
N PRO A 9 -11.34 -14.73 44.84
CA PRO A 9 -10.12 -14.23 44.22
C PRO A 9 -9.89 -14.99 42.90
N VAL A 10 -9.80 -14.26 41.78
CA VAL A 10 -9.33 -14.82 40.52
C VAL A 10 -7.83 -15.05 40.66
N GLN A 11 -7.47 -16.28 41.02
CA GLN A 11 -6.09 -16.75 40.97
C GLN A 11 -5.90 -17.51 39.66
N SER A 12 -5.17 -16.89 38.72
CA SER A 12 -4.31 -17.62 37.80
C SER A 12 -3.27 -16.66 37.25
N CYS A 13 -2.17 -16.56 38.00
CA CYS A 13 -0.88 -16.18 37.46
C CYS A 13 -0.44 -17.25 36.45
N HIS A 14 -0.74 -17.03 35.17
CA HIS A 14 -0.02 -17.73 34.12
C HIS A 14 1.37 -17.12 34.02
N SER A 15 2.34 -17.78 34.64
CA SER A 15 3.76 -17.60 34.35
C SER A 15 3.98 -18.04 32.89
N SER A 16 3.80 -17.11 31.95
CA SER A 16 4.21 -17.34 30.57
C SER A 16 5.73 -17.40 30.56
N VAL A 17 6.27 -18.59 30.36
CA VAL A 17 7.64 -18.80 29.88
C VAL A 17 7.89 -17.78 28.77
N PRO A 18 8.98 -16.98 28.81
CA PRO A 18 9.24 -16.05 27.72
C PRO A 18 9.47 -16.90 26.47
N SER A 19 8.49 -16.91 25.58
CA SER A 19 8.65 -17.54 24.28
C SER A 19 9.77 -16.80 23.57
N THR A 20 10.85 -17.50 23.22
CA THR A 20 12.00 -17.00 22.44
C THR A 20 11.63 -16.56 21.02
N HIS A 21 10.33 -16.58 20.68
CA HIS A 21 9.81 -16.14 19.41
C HIS A 21 9.05 -14.83 19.56
N PRO A 22 9.21 -13.89 18.60
CA PRO A 22 8.45 -12.66 18.60
C PRO A 22 6.94 -12.96 18.53
N PRO A 23 6.10 -12.13 19.18
CA PRO A 23 4.65 -12.37 19.26
C PRO A 23 4.00 -12.34 17.88
N SER A 24 2.97 -13.16 17.66
CA SER A 24 2.19 -13.16 16.41
C SER A 24 0.93 -12.30 16.59
N LEU A 25 0.68 -11.40 15.65
CA LEU A 25 -0.45 -10.48 15.70
C LEU A 25 -1.30 -10.59 14.44
N VAL A 26 -2.62 -10.58 14.60
CA VAL A 26 -3.56 -10.36 13.50
C VAL A 26 -4.24 -9.02 13.73
N VAL A 27 -4.16 -8.13 12.74
CA VAL A 27 -4.71 -6.78 12.81
C VAL A 27 -5.85 -6.65 11.81
N PHE A 28 -7.05 -6.46 12.32
CA PHE A 28 -8.19 -6.01 11.54
C PHE A 28 -8.20 -4.49 11.55
N SER A 29 -7.93 -3.87 10.40
CA SER A 29 -7.82 -2.42 10.29
C SER A 29 -8.36 -1.92 8.95
N GLY A 30 -8.80 -0.66 8.91
CA GLY A 30 -9.12 0.04 7.67
C GLY A 30 -8.01 0.97 7.20
N GLY A 31 -8.41 2.00 6.46
CA GLY A 31 -7.53 2.99 5.85
C GLY A 31 -6.79 3.90 6.82
N THR A 32 -6.89 5.21 6.64
CA THR A 32 -5.92 6.18 7.16
C THR A 32 -5.70 6.14 8.68
N ALA A 33 -6.70 5.77 9.47
CA ALA A 33 -6.64 5.76 10.92
C ALA A 33 -5.54 4.84 11.50
N PHE A 34 -5.27 3.71 10.85
CA PHE A 34 -4.26 2.76 11.32
C PHE A 34 -2.88 3.00 10.70
N ASN A 35 -2.66 4.15 10.03
CA ASN A 35 -1.41 4.41 9.31
C ASN A 35 -0.20 4.50 10.24
N CYS A 36 -0.29 5.30 11.29
CA CYS A 36 0.80 5.51 12.24
C CYS A 36 1.12 4.24 13.03
N VAL A 37 0.09 3.51 13.48
CA VAL A 37 0.26 2.28 14.26
C VAL A 37 0.91 1.16 13.44
N ALA A 38 0.59 1.06 12.14
CA ALA A 38 1.18 0.04 11.29
C ALA A 38 2.70 0.20 11.11
N GLU A 39 3.24 1.42 11.16
CA GLU A 39 4.70 1.61 11.10
C GLU A 39 5.36 1.19 12.40
N GLU A 40 4.78 1.57 13.55
CA GLU A 40 5.30 1.21 14.87
C GLU A 40 5.25 -0.30 15.13
N LEU A 41 4.26 -1.01 14.59
CA LEU A 41 4.17 -2.46 14.74
C LEU A 41 5.40 -3.19 14.20
N LYS A 42 6.10 -2.63 13.20
CA LYS A 42 7.35 -3.20 12.69
C LYS A 42 8.46 -3.26 13.75
N ASN A 43 8.44 -2.32 14.71
CA ASN A 43 9.38 -2.28 15.82
C ASN A 43 9.02 -3.29 16.93
N PHE A 44 7.77 -3.76 16.97
CA PHE A 44 7.28 -4.68 17.99
C PHE A 44 7.42 -6.15 17.57
N THR A 45 7.03 -6.49 16.34
CA THR A 45 7.16 -7.85 15.80
C THR A 45 7.14 -7.85 14.27
N THR A 46 7.86 -8.80 13.67
CA THR A 46 7.80 -9.08 12.23
C THR A 46 6.65 -10.01 11.86
N ARG A 47 5.94 -10.57 12.85
CA ARG A 47 4.88 -11.57 12.65
C ARG A 47 3.49 -10.93 12.73
N VAL A 48 3.19 -10.04 11.80
CA VAL A 48 1.88 -9.35 11.73
C VAL A 48 1.12 -9.74 10.46
N ALA A 49 -0.10 -10.25 10.61
CA ALA A 49 -1.05 -10.44 9.52
C ALA A 49 -2.05 -9.28 9.51
N HIS A 50 -2.12 -8.53 8.40
CA HIS A 50 -3.08 -7.44 8.23
C HIS A 50 -4.29 -7.90 7.44
N VAL A 51 -5.48 -7.73 8.01
CA VAL A 51 -6.77 -7.95 7.35
C VAL A 51 -7.38 -6.58 7.05
N LEU A 52 -7.54 -6.28 5.75
CA LEU A 52 -7.97 -4.97 5.24
C LEU A 52 -9.27 -5.14 4.44
N PRO A 53 -10.28 -4.27 4.64
CA PRO A 53 -11.48 -4.28 3.81
C PRO A 53 -11.14 -3.85 2.37
N VAL A 54 -11.88 -4.40 1.40
CA VAL A 54 -11.75 -4.07 -0.05
C VAL A 54 -12.87 -3.15 -0.54
N SER A 55 -13.57 -2.51 0.39
CA SER A 55 -14.73 -1.66 0.15
C SER A 55 -14.46 -0.16 0.32
N ASP A 56 -13.24 0.24 0.70
CA ASP A 56 -12.89 1.67 0.85
C ASP A 56 -12.64 2.32 -0.51
N ASP A 57 -13.59 3.13 -0.96
CA ASP A 57 -13.62 3.81 -2.25
C ASP A 57 -13.05 5.24 -2.22
N GLY A 58 -12.44 5.69 -1.11
CA GLY A 58 -11.94 7.06 -1.00
C GLY A 58 -10.85 7.49 -2.01
N GLY A 59 -10.94 8.73 -2.50
CA GLY A 59 -9.87 9.43 -3.22
C GLY A 59 -9.54 8.81 -4.59
N SER A 60 -8.25 8.69 -4.92
CA SER A 60 -7.78 8.15 -6.22
C SER A 60 -8.33 6.75 -6.54
N THR A 61 -8.74 5.98 -5.52
CA THR A 61 -9.27 4.63 -5.67
C THR A 61 -10.64 4.65 -6.34
N SER A 62 -11.54 5.57 -5.94
CA SER A 62 -12.85 5.75 -6.60
C SER A 62 -12.71 5.97 -8.11
N GLU A 63 -11.77 6.82 -8.51
CA GLU A 63 -11.56 7.15 -9.91
C GLU A 63 -11.04 5.96 -10.72
N ILE A 64 -10.12 5.17 -10.14
CA ILE A 64 -9.65 3.93 -10.76
C ILE A 64 -10.79 2.92 -10.90
N VAL A 65 -11.58 2.71 -9.84
CA VAL A 65 -12.72 1.78 -9.86
C VAL A 65 -13.79 2.25 -10.86
N ARG A 66 -14.04 3.55 -10.95
CA ARG A 66 -15.00 4.14 -11.90
C ARG A 66 -14.61 3.86 -13.35
N VAL A 67 -13.35 4.11 -13.71
CA VAL A 67 -12.89 4.03 -15.12
C VAL A 67 -12.49 2.61 -15.51
N LEU A 68 -11.83 1.86 -14.62
CA LEU A 68 -11.27 0.55 -14.91
C LEU A 68 -12.09 -0.61 -14.34
N GLY A 69 -12.96 -0.36 -13.36
CA GLY A 69 -13.65 -1.40 -12.58
C GLY A 69 -12.76 -2.07 -11.55
N GLY A 70 -13.26 -3.16 -10.97
CA GLY A 70 -12.54 -4.00 -10.01
C GLY A 70 -12.72 -3.57 -8.54
N PRO A 71 -12.17 -4.36 -7.60
CA PRO A 71 -12.30 -4.10 -6.17
C PRO A 71 -11.49 -2.87 -5.76
N ALA A 72 -11.95 -2.16 -4.72
CA ALA A 72 -11.23 -1.03 -4.17
C ALA A 72 -10.07 -1.52 -3.31
N VAL A 73 -8.84 -1.35 -3.82
CA VAL A 73 -7.61 -1.87 -3.17
C VAL A 73 -6.65 -0.78 -2.69
N GLY A 74 -7.18 0.43 -2.48
CA GLY A 74 -6.42 1.59 -2.00
C GLY A 74 -5.75 1.36 -0.65
N ASP A 75 -6.42 0.67 0.26
CA ASP A 75 -5.90 0.36 1.60
C ASP A 75 -4.77 -0.66 1.56
N ILE A 76 -4.92 -1.71 0.75
CA ILE A 76 -3.86 -2.70 0.51
C ILE A 76 -2.60 -2.00 0.01
N ARG A 77 -2.73 -1.11 -0.98
CA ARG A 77 -1.62 -0.30 -1.48
C ARG A 77 -0.96 0.54 -0.40
N SER A 78 -1.78 1.30 0.33
CA SER A 78 -1.30 2.18 1.40
C SER A 78 -0.52 1.39 2.45
N ARG A 79 -0.94 0.16 2.74
CA ARG A 79 -0.30 -0.74 3.70
C ARG A 79 0.98 -1.34 3.15
N CYS A 80 0.97 -1.91 1.94
CA CYS A 80 2.17 -2.46 1.30
C CYS A 80 3.27 -1.40 1.19
N LEU A 81 2.93 -0.20 0.73
CA LEU A 81 3.90 0.89 0.64
C LEU A 81 4.46 1.26 2.01
N ARG A 82 3.61 1.30 3.05
CA ARG A 82 4.01 1.69 4.39
C ARG A 82 4.90 0.64 5.09
N LEU A 83 4.59 -0.63 4.85
CA LEU A 83 5.32 -1.79 5.34
C LEU A 83 6.54 -2.14 4.48
N SER A 84 6.73 -1.47 3.34
CA SER A 84 7.90 -1.68 2.48
C SER A 84 9.20 -1.48 3.27
N ASP A 85 10.25 -2.16 2.80
CA ASP A 85 11.59 -1.92 3.29
C ASP A 85 11.99 -0.44 3.14
N GLN A 86 12.79 0.03 4.09
CA GLN A 86 13.35 1.38 4.17
C GLN A 86 14.85 1.33 4.51
N SER A 87 15.47 0.16 4.46
CA SER A 87 16.87 -0.05 4.87
C SER A 87 17.87 0.56 3.89
N THR A 88 17.52 0.66 2.61
CA THR A 88 18.41 1.17 1.56
C THR A 88 17.92 2.49 0.96
N SER A 89 18.86 3.28 0.42
CA SER A 89 18.54 4.51 -0.30
C SER A 89 17.65 4.25 -1.53
N GLU A 90 17.84 3.12 -2.21
CA GLU A 90 16.99 2.70 -3.33
C GLU A 90 15.57 2.36 -2.87
N ALA A 91 15.40 1.63 -1.76
CA ALA A 91 14.08 1.32 -1.20
C ALA A 91 13.32 2.60 -0.83
N LEU A 92 14.01 3.60 -0.28
CA LEU A 92 13.45 4.92 -0.01
C LEU A 92 13.07 5.68 -1.30
N ALA A 93 13.89 5.61 -2.35
CA ALA A 93 13.59 6.23 -3.64
C ALA A 93 12.36 5.58 -4.30
N VAL A 94 12.28 4.24 -4.32
CA VAL A 94 11.13 3.49 -4.82
C VAL A 94 9.89 3.83 -4.01
N ARG A 95 9.97 3.87 -2.67
CA ARG A 95 8.86 4.27 -1.81
C ARG A 95 8.37 5.68 -2.12
N THR A 96 9.30 6.62 -2.35
CA THR A 96 8.98 8.01 -2.69
C THR A 96 8.25 8.07 -4.02
N LEU A 97 8.75 7.39 -5.05
CA LEU A 97 8.13 7.29 -6.36
C LEU A 97 6.70 6.71 -6.23
N LEU A 98 6.56 5.52 -5.65
CA LEU A 98 5.27 4.83 -5.56
C LEU A 98 4.26 5.54 -4.63
N GLY A 99 4.75 6.31 -3.66
CA GLY A 99 3.95 7.08 -2.70
C GLY A 99 3.54 8.47 -3.17
N HIS A 100 4.15 8.97 -4.24
CA HIS A 100 3.95 10.32 -4.76
C HIS A 100 2.48 10.58 -5.12
N ARG A 101 2.02 11.80 -4.81
CA ARG A 101 0.69 12.30 -5.14
C ARG A 101 0.80 13.34 -6.24
N LEU A 102 0.06 13.11 -7.32
CA LEU A 102 -0.06 14.05 -8.41
C LEU A 102 -0.76 15.35 -7.92
N PRO A 103 -0.49 16.49 -8.58
CA PRO A 103 -1.14 17.75 -8.31
C PRO A 103 -2.66 17.67 -8.28
N LEU A 104 -3.30 18.62 -7.58
CA LEU A 104 -4.76 18.76 -7.59
C LEU A 104 -5.29 19.24 -8.93
N ASP A 105 -4.50 20.05 -9.64
CA ASP A 105 -4.85 20.53 -10.97
C ASP A 105 -4.75 19.40 -11.99
N ALA A 106 -5.87 19.09 -12.67
CA ALA A 106 -5.97 17.95 -13.55
C ALA A 106 -5.00 18.01 -14.75
N GLN A 107 -4.76 19.21 -15.28
CA GLN A 107 -3.90 19.40 -16.45
C GLN A 107 -2.43 19.22 -16.06
N LYS A 108 -2.00 19.82 -14.94
CA LYS A 108 -0.66 19.61 -14.38
C LYS A 108 -0.44 18.16 -14.00
N ALA A 109 -1.42 17.52 -13.37
CA ALA A 109 -1.37 16.11 -13.00
C ALA A 109 -1.19 15.20 -14.22
N LYS A 110 -1.90 15.48 -15.32
CA LYS A 110 -1.78 14.73 -16.57
C LYS A 110 -0.40 14.90 -17.22
N LEU A 111 0.13 16.13 -17.25
CA LEU A 111 1.47 16.41 -17.78
C LEU A 111 2.56 15.71 -16.96
N GLU A 112 2.48 15.83 -15.63
CA GLU A 112 3.42 15.19 -14.72
C GLU A 112 3.35 13.66 -14.80
N TRP A 113 2.15 13.09 -14.91
CA TRP A 113 1.96 11.66 -15.14
C TRP A 113 2.67 11.18 -16.41
N TYR A 114 2.55 11.93 -17.53
CA TYR A 114 3.25 11.56 -18.76
C TYR A 114 4.77 11.63 -18.62
N ASP A 115 5.29 12.68 -17.99
CA ASP A 115 6.73 12.83 -17.75
C ASP A 115 7.30 11.68 -16.89
N ILE A 116 6.51 11.22 -15.92
CA ILE A 116 6.83 10.03 -15.10
C ILE A 116 6.83 8.76 -15.96
N VAL A 117 5.78 8.50 -16.75
CA VAL A 117 5.66 7.30 -17.59
C VAL A 117 6.80 7.22 -18.61
N GLU A 118 7.17 8.36 -19.20
CA GLU A 118 8.29 8.50 -20.13
C GLU A 118 9.65 8.26 -19.46
N GLY A 119 9.72 8.36 -18.13
CA GLY A 119 10.94 8.10 -17.36
C GLY A 119 11.85 9.31 -17.19
N ASN A 120 11.35 10.50 -17.52
CA ASN A 120 12.09 11.76 -17.52
C ASN A 120 11.98 12.50 -16.17
N HIS A 121 10.94 12.20 -15.39
CA HIS A 121 10.68 12.85 -14.11
C HIS A 121 11.76 12.60 -13.05
N GLU A 122 12.03 13.59 -12.21
CA GLU A 122 13.06 13.54 -11.16
C GLU A 122 12.83 12.46 -10.09
N LEU A 123 11.59 12.00 -9.95
CA LEU A 123 11.21 10.93 -9.01
C LEU A 123 11.89 9.58 -9.30
N TRP A 124 12.44 9.42 -10.51
CA TRP A 124 13.24 8.24 -10.85
C TRP A 124 14.68 8.29 -10.34
N LYS A 125 15.11 9.41 -9.75
CA LYS A 125 16.45 9.55 -9.16
C LYS A 125 16.61 8.59 -7.98
N GLY A 126 17.71 7.82 -7.99
CA GLY A 126 18.00 6.83 -6.95
C GLY A 126 17.31 5.47 -7.14
N VAL A 127 16.48 5.30 -8.19
CA VAL A 127 15.91 4.01 -8.59
C VAL A 127 16.80 3.38 -9.67
N SER A 128 17.33 2.18 -9.42
CA SER A 128 18.18 1.48 -10.40
C SER A 128 17.40 1.09 -11.66
N LYS A 129 18.15 0.74 -12.71
CA LYS A 129 17.59 0.39 -14.01
C LYS A 129 16.60 -0.79 -13.95
N PRO A 130 16.89 -1.93 -13.27
CA PRO A 130 15.94 -3.05 -13.19
C PRO A 130 14.60 -2.67 -12.54
N TYR A 131 14.63 -1.92 -11.43
CA TYR A 131 13.42 -1.42 -10.78
C TYR A 131 12.69 -0.41 -11.64
N ARG A 132 13.42 0.52 -12.29
CA ARG A 132 12.85 1.51 -13.20
C ARG A 132 12.11 0.84 -14.35
N GLU A 133 12.70 -0.16 -15.00
CA GLU A 133 12.08 -0.90 -16.10
C GLU A 133 10.81 -1.63 -15.65
N THR A 134 10.88 -2.29 -14.49
CA THR A 134 9.74 -3.03 -13.92
C THR A 134 8.56 -2.11 -13.59
N ILE A 135 8.84 -1.02 -12.86
CA ILE A 135 7.80 -0.06 -12.45
C ILE A 135 7.25 0.67 -13.68
N ARG A 136 8.09 1.11 -14.62
CA ARG A 136 7.62 1.75 -15.85
C ARG A 136 6.76 0.84 -16.70
N ALA A 137 7.11 -0.43 -16.84
CA ALA A 137 6.28 -1.39 -17.57
C ALA A 137 4.87 -1.50 -16.96
N PHE A 138 4.76 -1.40 -15.63
CA PHE A 138 3.46 -1.33 -14.96
C PHE A 138 2.72 -0.02 -15.24
N LEU A 139 3.39 1.13 -15.13
CA LEU A 139 2.77 2.44 -15.39
C LEU A 139 2.29 2.59 -16.84
N VAL A 140 3.08 2.13 -17.82
CA VAL A 140 2.71 2.09 -19.23
C VAL A 140 1.50 1.19 -19.45
N TYR A 141 1.48 0.01 -18.83
CA TYR A 141 0.32 -0.88 -18.88
C TYR A 141 -0.95 -0.20 -18.34
N PHE A 142 -0.86 0.46 -17.18
CA PHE A 142 -1.99 1.18 -16.61
C PHE A 142 -2.48 2.30 -17.53
N GLN A 143 -1.55 3.09 -18.09
CA GLN A 143 -1.89 4.12 -19.08
C GLN A 143 -2.64 3.54 -20.28
N ASN A 144 -2.18 2.39 -20.80
CA ASN A 144 -2.87 1.71 -21.90
C ASN A 144 -4.29 1.25 -21.51
N GLN A 145 -4.49 0.81 -20.27
CA GLN A 145 -5.83 0.42 -19.81
C GLN A 145 -6.78 1.62 -19.70
N ILE A 146 -6.30 2.78 -19.26
CA ILE A 146 -7.05 4.03 -19.31
C ILE A 146 -7.44 4.36 -20.75
N LEU A 147 -6.48 4.33 -21.68
CA LEU A 147 -6.72 4.70 -23.08
C LEU A 147 -7.71 3.75 -23.79
N ARG A 148 -7.80 2.49 -23.37
CA ARG A 148 -8.74 1.51 -23.92
C ARG A 148 -10.18 1.71 -23.45
N ARG A 149 -10.40 2.47 -22.39
CA ARG A 149 -11.74 2.83 -21.89
C ARG A 149 -12.10 4.20 -22.46
N SER A 150 -12.73 4.20 -23.63
CA SER A 150 -12.99 5.42 -24.42
C SER A 150 -14.19 6.24 -23.95
N GLU A 151 -15.02 5.71 -23.05
CA GLU A 151 -16.29 6.33 -22.65
C GLU A 151 -16.14 7.33 -21.49
N ASP A 152 -15.09 7.19 -20.67
CA ASP A 152 -14.86 8.02 -19.49
C ASP A 152 -13.48 8.68 -19.51
N SER A 153 -13.43 10.01 -19.37
CA SER A 153 -12.16 10.70 -19.15
C SER A 153 -11.61 10.37 -17.75
N PHE A 154 -10.36 9.89 -17.67
CA PHE A 154 -9.68 9.65 -16.39
C PHE A 154 -9.11 10.96 -15.82
N CYS A 155 -9.46 11.25 -14.57
CA CYS A 155 -8.98 12.39 -13.81
C CYS A 155 -7.73 12.03 -13.00
N PHE A 156 -6.58 12.62 -13.34
CA PHE A 156 -5.31 12.36 -12.66
C PHE A 156 -5.14 13.14 -11.34
N SER A 157 -6.05 14.08 -11.03
CA SER A 157 -5.95 14.95 -9.86
C SER A 157 -5.82 14.18 -8.55
N ASN A 158 -4.81 14.50 -7.74
CA ASN A 158 -4.52 13.84 -6.46
C ASN A 158 -4.35 12.30 -6.55
N GLY A 159 -4.11 11.80 -7.76
CA GLY A 159 -3.80 10.40 -8.01
C GLY A 159 -2.48 10.02 -7.34
N ARG A 160 -2.38 8.79 -6.82
CA ARG A 160 -1.08 8.24 -6.41
C ARG A 160 -0.52 7.39 -7.53
N MET A 161 0.82 7.39 -7.68
CA MET A 161 1.52 6.73 -8.78
C MET A 161 1.24 5.24 -8.95
N VAL A 162 0.97 4.51 -7.87
CA VAL A 162 0.61 3.09 -7.98
C VAL A 162 -0.89 2.97 -7.95
N PRO A 163 -1.60 2.85 -9.08
CA PRO A 163 -2.89 2.21 -9.07
C PRO A 163 -2.64 0.73 -8.79
N LEU A 164 -2.90 0.24 -7.57
CA LEU A 164 -2.90 -1.21 -7.38
C LEU A 164 -4.08 -1.73 -8.18
N TYR A 165 -3.79 -2.43 -9.27
CA TYR A 165 -4.78 -3.19 -10.01
C TYR A 165 -4.50 -4.66 -9.73
N VAL A 166 -5.47 -5.33 -9.10
CA VAL A 166 -5.31 -6.67 -8.52
C VAL A 166 -4.78 -7.68 -9.55
N ASP A 167 -5.21 -7.57 -10.81
CA ASP A 167 -4.85 -8.55 -11.85
C ASP A 167 -3.35 -8.63 -12.13
N ARG A 168 -2.58 -7.55 -11.91
CA ARG A 168 -1.12 -7.55 -12.14
C ARG A 168 -0.29 -7.55 -10.86
N MET A 169 -0.93 -7.49 -9.69
CA MET A 169 -0.24 -7.64 -8.39
C MET A 169 0.41 -9.02 -8.25
N LYS A 170 -0.23 -10.07 -8.78
CA LYS A 170 0.37 -11.43 -8.87
C LYS A 170 1.68 -11.42 -9.66
N TYR A 171 1.69 -10.70 -10.79
CA TYR A 171 2.86 -10.60 -11.65
C TYR A 171 3.97 -9.76 -11.00
N LEU A 172 3.63 -8.58 -10.46
CA LEU A 172 4.62 -7.71 -9.81
C LEU A 172 5.26 -8.38 -8.58
N ILE A 173 4.47 -9.04 -7.73
CA ILE A 173 4.95 -9.75 -6.54
C ILE A 173 5.81 -10.95 -6.95
N GLN A 174 5.37 -11.77 -7.93
CA GLN A 174 6.20 -12.87 -8.44
C GLN A 174 7.52 -12.38 -9.04
N GLN A 175 7.51 -11.24 -9.73
CA GLN A 175 8.74 -10.66 -10.25
C GLN A 175 9.64 -10.20 -9.10
N MET A 176 9.13 -9.46 -8.11
CA MET A 176 9.92 -8.98 -6.97
C MET A 176 10.46 -10.12 -6.09
N ASP A 177 9.69 -11.17 -5.85
CA ASP A 177 10.15 -12.36 -5.11
C ASP A 177 11.26 -13.11 -5.86
N ALA A 178 11.25 -13.07 -7.20
CA ALA A 178 12.31 -13.67 -8.03
C ALA A 178 13.64 -12.90 -7.99
N TRP A 179 13.66 -11.66 -7.49
CA TRP A 179 14.88 -10.84 -7.32
C TRP A 179 15.48 -10.92 -5.92
N ASN A 180 14.87 -11.66 -4.99
CA ASN A 180 15.35 -11.80 -3.62
C ASN A 180 16.32 -13.00 -3.47
N LEU A 181 17.41 -12.97 -4.24
CA LEU A 181 18.60 -13.81 -4.04
C LEU A 181 19.61 -13.12 -3.10
#